data_AF-L8GLG0-F1
#
_entry.id   AF-L8GLG0-F1
#
_cell.length_a   1.000
_cell.length_b   1.000
_cell.length_c   1.000
_cell.angle_alpha   90.00
_cell.angle_beta   90.00
_cell.angle_gamma   90.00
#
_symmetry.space_group_name_H-M   'P 1'
#
loop_
_entity.id
_entity.type
_entity.pdbx_description
1 polymer ?
#
loop_
_entity_poly.entity_id
_entity_poly.type
_entity_poly.pdbx_seq_one_letter_code
_entity_poly.pdbx_strand_id
1 'polypeptide(L)'
;MAKVQSMTPPAAVPFTWVDHRRSVPTTEELENRRNLLGLVNKLTFTNMDTISAQLVEGMKDPYLLSEAVELVFHQGLNPAWMVLFAHLCRRLTKDSPFFGRRGEINFRTVLIDKYRSEFEQAVYTQVPPLVQLCARCVDASMPPTAAARAETEALLPQELAAYLRERPWVVTPKVLAERWQRMIELVVLLGEFYNVGLVAEAQITWMLDQLCASIEQGVRRNVEPLCRLLATVGPVLDGRRRRAAEHLGVDQDDDDDDDGVGVVDDGINDGATWVDDFVLARPSEKKKTEEKEKEKEKKMTKGVDEYMDKVASYLRRGKEWNLGSRIQFMIMDVMELRTRNWQWRRAS
;
A
#
# COMPACT_ATOMS: atom_id res chain seq x y z
N MET A 1 -20.47 -21.42 8.73
CA MET A 1 -20.20 -20.04 9.18
C MET A 1 -18.69 -19.84 9.16
N ALA A 2 -18.16 -19.11 8.17
CA ALA A 2 -16.73 -18.83 8.09
C ALA A 2 -16.36 -17.83 9.19
N LYS A 3 -15.36 -18.17 10.00
CA LYS A 3 -14.83 -17.34 11.08
C LYS A 3 -14.26 -16.04 10.47
N VAL A 4 -14.69 -14.90 11.00
CA VAL A 4 -14.20 -13.56 10.67
C VAL A 4 -12.78 -13.38 11.22
N GLN A 5 -11.79 -14.05 10.63
CA GLN A 5 -10.38 -14.03 11.12
C GLN A 5 -9.39 -13.34 10.17
N SER A 6 -9.78 -12.90 8.96
CA SER A 6 -8.82 -12.42 7.94
C SER A 6 -8.78 -10.90 7.70
N MET A 7 -9.65 -10.11 8.33
CA MET A 7 -9.53 -8.64 8.38
C MET A 7 -9.18 -8.24 9.80
N THR A 8 -8.13 -8.85 10.34
CA THR A 8 -7.45 -8.27 11.49
C THR A 8 -6.78 -6.99 10.98
N PRO A 9 -7.18 -5.78 11.46
CA PRO A 9 -6.33 -4.63 11.27
C PRO A 9 -4.94 -5.00 11.81
N PRO A 10 -3.85 -4.56 11.15
CA PRO A 10 -2.51 -4.96 11.54
C PRO A 10 -2.35 -4.81 13.06
N ALA A 11 -1.90 -5.89 13.72
CA ALA A 11 -1.69 -5.94 15.17
C ALA A 11 -1.07 -4.63 15.62
N ALA A 12 -1.61 -4.05 16.71
CA ALA A 12 -1.34 -2.73 17.28
C ALA A 12 0.14 -2.32 17.42
N VAL A 13 0.87 -2.21 16.31
CA VAL A 13 1.84 -1.15 16.13
C VAL A 13 0.98 0.09 16.10
N PRO A 14 1.23 1.11 16.93
CA PRO A 14 0.47 2.35 16.93
C PRO A 14 0.76 3.08 15.62
N PHE A 15 0.14 2.62 14.54
CA PHE A 15 0.09 3.31 13.27
C PHE A 15 -1.15 4.19 13.32
N THR A 16 -1.03 5.24 14.12
CA THR A 16 -1.87 6.40 13.94
C THR A 16 -1.44 7.00 12.60
N TRP A 17 -2.39 7.34 11.73
CA TRP A 17 -2.14 8.54 10.95
C TRP A 17 -1.93 9.58 12.04
N VAL A 18 -0.68 9.95 12.29
CA VAL A 18 -0.37 10.90 13.34
C VAL A 18 -1.01 12.16 12.82
N ASP A 19 -2.16 12.45 13.39
CA ASP A 19 -2.79 13.72 13.17
C ASP A 19 -1.82 14.74 13.78
N HIS A 20 -0.88 15.24 12.97
CA HIS A 20 0.02 16.31 13.39
C HIS A 20 -0.78 17.60 13.66
N ARG A 21 -2.12 17.58 13.44
CA ARG A 21 -3.07 18.49 14.10
C ARG A 21 -2.94 18.34 15.61
N ARG A 22 -2.14 19.25 16.17
CA ARG A 22 -2.26 19.71 17.55
C ARG A 22 -3.73 19.95 17.90
N SER A 23 -4.05 19.94 19.18
CA SER A 23 -5.26 20.57 19.72
C SER A 23 -5.35 22.02 19.21
N VAL A 24 -6.46 22.34 18.54
CA VAL A 24 -6.89 23.65 18.01
C VAL A 24 -5.81 24.43 17.24
N PRO A 25 -5.93 24.58 15.90
CA PRO A 25 -4.99 25.37 15.11
C PRO A 25 -5.03 26.85 15.49
N THR A 26 -3.86 27.48 15.46
CA THR A 26 -3.70 28.92 15.65
C THR A 26 -4.31 29.71 14.48
N THR A 27 -4.58 30.99 14.68
CA THR A 27 -5.08 31.88 13.63
C THR A 27 -4.12 31.99 12.44
N GLU A 28 -2.81 32.04 12.72
CA GLU A 28 -1.78 32.08 11.67
C GLU A 28 -1.74 30.78 10.86
N GLU A 29 -1.82 29.62 11.52
CA GLU A 29 -1.89 28.32 10.84
C GLU A 29 -3.13 28.20 9.93
N LEU A 30 -4.27 28.74 10.36
CA LEU A 30 -5.50 28.78 9.55
C LEU A 30 -5.34 29.67 8.31
N GLU A 31 -4.68 30.82 8.44
CA GLU A 31 -4.37 31.69 7.31
C GLU A 31 -3.38 31.03 6.35
N ASN A 32 -2.30 30.43 6.86
CA ASN A 32 -1.34 29.67 6.07
C ASN A 32 -2.01 28.51 5.34
N ARG A 33 -2.92 27.77 5.99
CA ARG A 33 -3.73 26.73 5.34
C ARG A 33 -4.60 27.27 4.21
N ARG A 34 -5.26 28.43 4.38
CA ARG A 34 -6.05 29.05 3.31
C ARG A 34 -5.17 29.46 2.13
N ASN A 35 -3.97 29.96 2.39
CA ASN A 35 -3.00 30.29 1.37
C ASN A 35 -2.56 29.04 0.60
N LEU A 36 -2.22 27.95 1.30
CA LEU A 36 -1.91 26.65 0.70
C LEU A 36 -3.07 26.14 -0.18
N LEU A 37 -4.32 26.24 0.30
CA LEU A 37 -5.49 25.87 -0.50
C LEU A 37 -5.62 26.73 -1.76
N GLY A 38 -5.39 28.03 -1.64
CA GLY A 38 -5.39 28.95 -2.79
C GLY A 38 -4.34 28.59 -3.85
N LEU A 39 -3.17 28.09 -3.42
CA LEU A 39 -2.13 27.59 -4.31
C LEU A 39 -2.54 26.29 -5.00
N VAL A 40 -3.00 25.29 -4.24
CA VAL A 40 -3.45 24.00 -4.79
C VAL A 40 -4.58 24.18 -5.80
N ASN A 41 -5.54 25.09 -5.54
CA ASN A 41 -6.65 25.36 -6.47
C ASN A 41 -6.21 26.02 -7.78
N LYS A 42 -5.07 26.75 -7.79
CA LYS A 42 -4.51 27.39 -8.98
C LYS A 42 -3.53 26.50 -9.73
N LEU A 43 -3.26 25.29 -9.23
CA LEU A 43 -2.28 24.39 -9.79
C LEU A 43 -2.65 23.95 -11.22
N THR A 44 -1.71 24.16 -12.13
CA THR A 44 -1.77 23.69 -13.52
C THR A 44 -0.38 23.20 -13.94
N PHE A 45 -0.29 22.57 -15.12
CA PHE A 45 1.01 22.19 -15.70
C PHE A 45 1.92 23.39 -15.96
N THR A 46 1.37 24.57 -16.27
CA THR A 46 2.17 25.74 -16.66
C THR A 46 2.80 26.46 -15.47
N ASN A 47 2.19 26.39 -14.29
CA ASN A 47 2.66 27.06 -13.08
C ASN A 47 3.11 26.07 -11.99
N MET A 48 3.26 24.78 -12.33
CA MET A 48 3.64 23.71 -11.40
C MET A 48 4.94 24.03 -10.67
N ASP A 49 5.98 24.51 -11.36
CA ASP A 49 7.28 24.81 -10.75
C ASP A 49 7.18 25.93 -9.71
N THR A 50 6.44 26.99 -10.03
CA THR A 50 6.24 28.13 -9.13
C THR A 50 5.38 27.74 -7.93
N ILE A 51 4.26 27.05 -8.16
CA ILE A 51 3.33 26.65 -7.09
C ILE A 51 3.97 25.61 -6.18
N SER A 52 4.72 24.64 -6.72
CA SER A 52 5.41 23.65 -5.89
C SER A 52 6.45 24.29 -4.97
N ALA A 53 7.20 25.29 -5.44
CA ALA A 53 8.13 26.05 -4.59
C ALA A 53 7.40 26.81 -3.48
N GLN A 54 6.29 27.48 -3.81
CA GLN A 54 5.47 28.20 -2.82
C GLN A 54 4.80 27.25 -1.81
N LEU A 55 4.39 26.06 -2.23
CA LEU A 55 3.88 25.03 -1.33
C LEU A 55 4.96 24.58 -0.34
N VAL A 56 6.19 24.33 -0.82
CA VAL A 56 7.33 23.97 0.05
C VAL A 56 7.62 25.06 1.08
N GLU A 57 7.62 26.33 0.67
CA GLU A 57 7.82 27.47 1.58
C GLU A 57 6.69 27.62 2.61
N GLY A 58 5.45 27.29 2.22
CA GLY A 58 4.28 27.34 3.10
C GLY A 58 4.22 26.21 4.13
N MET A 59 4.94 25.10 3.94
CA MET A 59 5.01 23.97 4.88
C MET A 59 6.00 24.26 6.02
N LYS A 60 5.69 25.23 6.87
CA LYS A 60 6.64 25.71 7.91
C LYS A 60 6.78 24.79 9.12
N ASP A 61 5.79 23.95 9.37
CA ASP A 61 5.73 23.06 10.53
C ASP A 61 5.03 21.73 10.17
N PRO A 62 5.06 20.72 11.06
CA PRO A 62 4.43 19.42 10.82
C PRO A 62 2.91 19.48 10.59
N TYR A 63 2.22 20.46 11.18
CA TYR A 63 0.79 20.67 11.01
C TYR A 63 0.50 21.15 9.58
N LEU A 64 1.18 22.21 9.14
CA LEU A 64 1.02 22.77 7.79
C LEU A 64 1.47 21.81 6.69
N LEU A 65 2.49 20.98 6.93
CA LEU A 65 2.84 19.89 6.02
C LEU A 65 1.69 18.89 5.89
N SER A 66 1.05 18.53 7.00
CA SER A 66 -0.08 17.59 6.99
C SER A 66 -1.30 18.19 6.30
N GLU A 67 -1.59 19.48 6.53
CA GLU A 67 -2.65 20.19 5.82
C GLU A 67 -2.34 20.33 4.33
N ALA A 68 -1.09 20.59 3.94
CA ALA A 68 -0.69 20.61 2.54
C ALA A 68 -0.90 19.24 1.88
N VAL A 69 -0.51 18.15 2.53
CA VAL A 69 -0.76 16.78 2.06
C VAL A 69 -2.26 16.53 1.92
N GLU A 70 -3.08 16.91 2.89
CA GLU A 70 -4.54 16.76 2.85
C GLU A 70 -5.13 17.49 1.63
N LEU A 71 -4.75 18.74 1.42
CA LEU A 71 -5.23 19.57 0.30
C LEU A 71 -4.82 18.97 -1.05
N VAL A 72 -3.56 18.59 -1.17
CA VAL A 72 -3.00 17.96 -2.37
C VAL A 72 -3.73 16.64 -2.63
N PHE A 73 -3.91 15.79 -1.63
CA PHE A 73 -4.61 14.51 -1.72
C PHE A 73 -6.03 14.62 -2.28
N HIS A 74 -6.86 15.55 -1.76
CA HIS A 74 -8.23 15.73 -2.24
C HIS A 74 -8.28 16.11 -3.72
N GLN A 75 -7.31 16.88 -4.19
CA GLN A 75 -7.20 17.26 -5.59
C GLN A 75 -6.67 16.12 -6.47
N GLY A 76 -5.75 15.31 -5.94
CA GLY A 76 -5.08 14.21 -6.65
C GLY A 76 -5.99 13.02 -6.98
N LEU A 77 -7.10 12.86 -6.27
CA LEU A 77 -8.10 11.82 -6.57
C LEU A 77 -8.92 12.11 -7.83
N ASN A 78 -8.77 13.28 -8.46
CA ASN A 78 -9.40 13.57 -9.75
C ASN A 78 -8.58 12.93 -10.89
N PRO A 79 -9.14 11.99 -11.68
CA PRO A 79 -8.43 11.33 -12.77
C PRO A 79 -7.80 12.29 -13.79
N ALA A 80 -8.44 13.43 -14.05
CA ALA A 80 -7.93 14.43 -14.98
C ALA A 80 -6.62 15.08 -14.51
N TRP A 81 -6.32 15.01 -13.21
CA TRP A 81 -5.16 15.67 -12.58
C TRP A 81 -4.10 14.66 -12.13
N MET A 82 -4.32 13.35 -12.32
CA MET A 82 -3.48 12.28 -11.78
C MET A 82 -2.01 12.38 -12.24
N VAL A 83 -1.77 12.69 -13.51
CA VAL A 83 -0.41 12.83 -14.07
C VAL A 83 0.31 14.05 -13.47
N LEU A 84 -0.35 15.21 -13.46
CA LEU A 84 0.17 16.44 -12.83
C LEU A 84 0.50 16.19 -11.35
N PHE A 85 -0.40 15.49 -10.67
CA PHE A 85 -0.29 15.16 -9.27
C PHE A 85 0.92 14.24 -8.98
N ALA A 86 1.16 13.21 -9.79
CA ALA A 86 2.32 12.35 -9.65
C ALA A 86 3.64 13.14 -9.77
N HIS A 87 3.73 14.06 -10.73
CA HIS A 87 4.88 14.96 -10.88
C HIS A 87 5.04 15.90 -9.68
N LEU A 88 3.94 16.50 -9.22
CA LEU A 88 3.94 17.35 -8.03
C LEU A 88 4.42 16.58 -6.80
N CYS A 89 3.85 15.42 -6.49
CA CYS A 89 4.23 14.62 -5.33
C CYS A 89 5.69 14.20 -5.38
N ARG A 90 6.22 13.82 -6.55
CA ARG A 90 7.64 13.51 -6.71
C ARG A 90 8.54 14.70 -6.37
N ARG A 91 8.14 15.92 -6.76
CA ARG A 91 8.87 17.14 -6.43
C ARG A 91 8.75 17.49 -4.96
N LEU A 92 7.54 17.47 -4.41
CA LEU A 92 7.30 17.76 -2.99
C LEU A 92 8.05 16.77 -2.08
N THR A 93 8.10 15.48 -2.43
CA THR A 93 8.92 14.50 -1.70
C THR A 93 10.41 14.84 -1.68
N LYS A 94 10.94 15.49 -2.73
CA LYS A 94 12.36 15.86 -2.82
C LYS A 94 12.66 17.15 -2.09
N ASP A 95 11.78 18.14 -2.24
CA ASP A 95 12.06 19.53 -1.86
C ASP A 95 11.41 19.92 -0.51
N SER A 96 10.47 19.13 0.02
CA SER A 96 9.77 19.43 1.28
C SER A 96 10.71 19.44 2.49
N PRO A 97 10.43 20.26 3.51
CA PRO A 97 11.16 20.22 4.77
C PRO A 97 10.98 18.89 5.51
N PHE A 98 11.99 18.55 6.29
CA PHE A 98 11.99 17.40 7.21
C PHE A 98 11.78 17.90 8.64
N PHE A 99 10.90 17.25 9.39
CA PHE A 99 10.63 17.56 10.79
C PHE A 99 10.89 16.35 11.71
N GLY A 100 11.11 16.64 13.00
CA GLY A 100 11.40 15.65 14.04
C GLY A 100 12.89 15.35 14.23
N ARG A 101 13.23 14.58 15.27
CA ARG A 101 14.62 14.35 15.72
C ARG A 101 15.53 13.68 14.69
N ARG A 102 14.96 12.98 13.71
CA ARG A 102 15.69 12.30 12.63
C ARG A 102 15.10 12.57 11.23
N GLY A 103 14.28 13.62 11.09
CA GLY A 103 13.55 13.87 9.83
C GLY A 103 12.48 12.82 9.52
N GLU A 104 11.92 12.20 10.56
CA GLU A 104 10.91 11.14 10.47
C GLU A 104 9.61 11.64 9.81
N ILE A 105 9.29 12.92 9.99
CA ILE A 105 8.11 13.56 9.41
C ILE A 105 8.56 14.31 8.16
N ASN A 106 8.18 13.82 7.00
CA ASN A 106 8.41 14.47 5.72
C ASN A 106 7.21 14.24 4.80
N PHE A 107 7.18 14.94 3.66
CA PHE A 107 6.02 14.87 2.78
C PHE A 107 5.71 13.43 2.33
N ARG A 108 6.74 12.62 2.06
CA ARG A 108 6.55 11.23 1.63
C ARG A 108 5.91 10.38 2.72
N THR A 109 6.38 10.46 3.96
CA THR A 109 5.83 9.64 5.06
C THR A 109 4.37 10.03 5.32
N VAL A 110 4.08 11.33 5.45
CA VAL A 110 2.72 11.82 5.69
C VAL A 110 1.77 11.50 4.52
N LEU A 111 2.25 11.60 3.27
CA LEU A 111 1.48 11.21 2.09
C LEU A 111 1.12 9.71 2.15
N ILE A 112 2.11 8.83 2.29
CA ILE A 112 1.88 7.37 2.33
C ILE A 112 0.91 7.01 3.47
N ASP A 113 1.10 7.62 4.65
CA ASP A 113 0.26 7.38 5.82
C ASP A 113 -1.19 7.83 5.59
N LYS A 114 -1.39 8.97 4.93
CA LYS A 114 -2.70 9.45 4.51
C LYS A 114 -3.37 8.48 3.54
N TYR A 115 -2.67 8.07 2.49
CA TYR A 115 -3.22 7.13 1.50
C TYR A 115 -3.58 5.79 2.13
N ARG A 116 -2.71 5.25 2.99
CA ARG A 116 -2.98 4.02 3.72
C ARG A 116 -4.22 4.15 4.60
N SER A 117 -4.32 5.24 5.36
CA SER A 117 -5.47 5.55 6.20
C SER A 117 -6.79 5.58 5.41
N GLU A 118 -6.80 6.24 4.26
CA GLU A 118 -7.97 6.34 3.38
C GLU A 118 -8.33 4.97 2.76
N PHE A 119 -7.33 4.18 2.37
CA PHE A 119 -7.52 2.84 1.87
C PHE A 119 -8.10 1.90 2.94
N GLU A 120 -7.54 1.92 4.14
CA GLU A 120 -8.04 1.14 5.28
C GLU A 120 -9.50 1.50 5.58
N GLN A 121 -9.82 2.80 5.67
CA GLN A 121 -11.21 3.22 5.85
C GLN A 121 -12.11 2.75 4.70
N ALA A 122 -11.67 2.86 3.45
CA ALA A 122 -12.45 2.42 2.30
C ALA A 122 -12.73 0.90 2.32
N VAL A 123 -11.77 0.08 2.72
CA VAL A 123 -11.92 -1.38 2.82
C VAL A 123 -12.74 -1.78 4.05
N TYR A 124 -12.42 -1.23 5.22
CA TYR A 124 -13.05 -1.61 6.49
C TYR A 124 -14.50 -1.14 6.62
N THR A 125 -14.86 -0.02 5.98
CA THR A 125 -16.26 0.43 5.95
C THR A 125 -17.17 -0.40 5.03
N GLN A 126 -16.61 -1.30 4.22
CA GLN A 126 -17.35 -2.14 3.29
C GLN A 126 -17.62 -3.56 3.81
N VAL A 127 -17.29 -3.86 5.07
CA VAL A 127 -17.61 -5.17 5.64
C VAL A 127 -19.13 -5.42 5.64
N PRO A 128 -19.58 -6.68 5.46
CA PRO A 128 -20.99 -6.99 5.26
C PRO A 128 -21.95 -6.40 6.32
N PRO A 129 -21.65 -6.42 7.63
CA PRO A 129 -22.55 -5.84 8.63
C PRO A 129 -22.80 -4.33 8.43
N LEU A 130 -21.76 -3.58 8.05
CA LEU A 130 -21.87 -2.12 7.82
C LEU A 130 -22.63 -1.81 6.53
N VAL A 131 -22.39 -2.57 5.46
CA VAL A 131 -23.12 -2.43 4.20
C VAL A 131 -24.60 -2.74 4.40
N GLN A 132 -24.92 -3.79 5.17
CA GLN A 132 -26.29 -4.15 5.53
C GLN A 132 -26.96 -3.09 6.42
N LEU A 133 -26.21 -2.46 7.32
CA LEU A 133 -26.71 -1.33 8.09
C LEU A 133 -27.10 -0.16 7.18
N CYS A 134 -26.23 0.21 6.23
CA CYS A 134 -26.55 1.25 5.25
C CYS A 134 -27.74 0.90 4.35
N ALA A 135 -27.87 -0.36 3.93
CA ALA A 135 -28.99 -0.80 3.10
C ALA A 135 -30.35 -0.67 3.80
N ARG A 136 -30.37 -0.59 5.14
CA ARG A 136 -31.58 -0.38 5.95
C ARG A 136 -31.94 1.11 6.14
N CYS A 137 -31.09 2.03 5.69
CA CYS A 137 -31.38 3.46 5.78
C CYS A 137 -32.52 3.85 4.83
N VAL A 138 -33.53 4.55 5.36
CA VAL A 138 -34.69 5.04 4.58
C VAL A 138 -34.28 6.16 3.63
N ASP A 139 -33.33 7.00 4.04
CA ASP A 139 -32.78 8.09 3.24
C ASP A 139 -31.26 7.89 3.10
N ALA A 140 -30.77 7.98 1.86
CA ALA A 140 -29.36 7.84 1.53
C ALA A 140 -28.45 8.92 2.15
N SER A 141 -29.03 10.03 2.61
CA SER A 141 -28.38 11.14 3.29
C SER A 141 -28.48 11.06 4.82
N MET A 142 -29.39 10.26 5.37
CA MET A 142 -29.60 10.17 6.82
C MET A 142 -28.75 9.06 7.45
N PRO A 143 -28.03 9.34 8.53
CA PRO A 143 -27.29 8.31 9.25
C PRO A 143 -28.21 7.27 9.92
N PRO A 144 -27.78 6.01 10.06
CA PRO A 144 -28.50 5.02 10.86
C PRO A 144 -28.55 5.46 12.33
N THR A 145 -29.62 5.04 13.02
CA THR A 145 -29.85 5.37 14.43
C THR A 145 -28.72 4.87 15.33
N ALA A 146 -28.50 5.53 16.46
CA ALA A 146 -27.49 5.13 17.43
C ALA A 146 -27.66 3.67 17.90
N ALA A 147 -28.91 3.22 18.07
CA ALA A 147 -29.23 1.84 18.42
C ALA A 147 -28.78 0.84 17.33
N ALA A 148 -29.11 1.11 16.06
CA ALA A 148 -28.74 0.23 14.94
C ALA A 148 -27.21 0.18 14.72
N ARG A 149 -26.51 1.29 15.01
CA ARG A 149 -25.04 1.34 15.01
C ARG A 149 -24.46 0.45 16.11
N ALA A 150 -24.95 0.58 17.35
CA ALA A 150 -24.49 -0.23 18.48
C ALA A 150 -24.73 -1.75 18.25
N GLU A 151 -25.90 -2.10 17.70
CA GLU A 151 -26.21 -3.49 17.34
C GLU A 151 -25.25 -4.03 16.28
N THR A 152 -24.99 -3.24 15.24
CA THR A 152 -24.07 -3.65 14.16
C THR A 152 -22.63 -3.75 14.66
N GLU A 153 -22.21 -2.84 15.54
CA GLU A 153 -20.88 -2.85 16.15
C GLU A 153 -20.63 -4.11 16.98
N ALA A 154 -21.65 -4.63 17.67
CA ALA A 154 -21.56 -5.88 18.44
C ALA A 154 -21.34 -7.12 17.55
N LEU A 155 -21.63 -7.05 16.25
CA LEU A 155 -21.37 -8.13 15.28
C LEU A 155 -19.96 -8.08 14.68
N LEU A 156 -19.23 -6.98 14.89
CA LEU A 156 -17.89 -6.81 14.33
C LEU A 156 -16.84 -7.50 15.21
N PRO A 157 -15.76 -8.03 14.62
CA PRO A 157 -14.61 -8.46 15.41
C PRO A 157 -14.06 -7.29 16.24
N GLN A 158 -13.62 -7.59 17.45
CA GLN A 158 -13.24 -6.59 18.47
C GLN A 158 -12.22 -5.56 17.97
N GLU A 159 -11.22 -6.01 17.22
CA GLU A 159 -10.17 -5.15 16.66
C GLU A 159 -10.72 -4.16 15.63
N LEU A 160 -11.61 -4.63 14.75
CA LEU A 160 -12.25 -3.79 13.76
C LEU A 160 -13.18 -2.78 14.44
N ALA A 161 -13.95 -3.19 15.44
CA ALA A 161 -14.79 -2.29 16.21
C ALA A 161 -13.95 -1.20 16.93
N ALA A 162 -12.80 -1.57 17.50
CA ALA A 162 -11.89 -0.61 18.14
C ALA A 162 -11.32 0.41 17.14
N TYR A 163 -10.77 -0.07 16.01
CA TYR A 163 -10.27 0.78 14.92
C TYR A 163 -11.31 1.81 14.48
N LEU A 164 -12.53 1.32 14.30
CA LEU A 164 -13.65 2.08 13.82
C LEU A 164 -14.11 3.13 14.86
N ARG A 165 -14.12 2.83 16.17
CA ARG A 165 -14.44 3.83 17.22
C ARG A 165 -13.47 5.02 17.23
N GLU A 166 -12.18 4.76 17.04
CA GLU A 166 -11.16 5.81 16.99
C GLU A 166 -11.29 6.70 15.74
N ARG A 167 -11.89 6.15 14.68
CA ARG A 167 -12.03 6.80 13.37
C ARG A 167 -13.51 6.84 12.98
N PRO A 168 -14.31 7.69 13.63
CA PRO A 168 -15.75 7.71 13.43
C PRO A 168 -16.08 7.89 11.96
N TRP A 169 -16.84 6.95 11.42
CA TRP A 169 -17.24 6.95 10.02
C TRP A 169 -18.71 7.36 9.91
N VAL A 170 -19.02 8.16 8.88
CA VAL A 170 -20.39 8.52 8.57
C VAL A 170 -20.99 7.41 7.70
N VAL A 171 -21.88 6.63 8.31
CA VAL A 171 -22.55 5.45 7.69
C VAL A 171 -23.76 5.89 6.88
N THR A 172 -23.59 6.80 5.92
CA THR A 172 -24.68 7.08 4.97
C THR A 172 -24.42 6.31 3.68
N PRO A 173 -25.48 5.78 3.02
CA PRO A 173 -25.33 5.15 1.72
C PRO A 173 -24.59 6.03 0.71
N LYS A 174 -24.82 7.36 0.77
CA LYS A 174 -24.10 8.34 -0.05
C LYS A 174 -22.59 8.35 0.23
N VAL A 175 -22.19 8.46 1.50
CA VAL A 175 -20.76 8.49 1.87
C VAL A 175 -20.06 7.18 1.53
N LEU A 176 -20.70 6.03 1.74
CA LEU A 176 -20.14 4.75 1.32
C LEU A 176 -19.95 4.67 -0.20
N ALA A 177 -20.92 5.15 -0.97
CA ALA A 177 -20.82 5.17 -2.42
C ALA A 177 -19.70 6.09 -2.91
N GLU A 178 -19.59 7.31 -2.36
CA GLU A 178 -18.51 8.26 -2.68
C GLU A 178 -17.13 7.71 -2.31
N ARG A 179 -17.00 7.10 -1.12
CA ARG A 179 -15.75 6.45 -0.68
C ARG A 179 -15.36 5.30 -1.58
N TRP A 180 -16.33 4.46 -1.98
CA TRP A 180 -16.08 3.35 -2.88
C TRP A 180 -15.64 3.82 -4.26
N GLN A 181 -16.29 4.86 -4.82
CA GLN A 181 -15.86 5.44 -6.10
C GLN A 181 -14.40 5.85 -6.00
N ARG A 182 -14.07 6.69 -5.00
CA ARG A 182 -12.70 7.17 -4.73
C ARG A 182 -11.68 6.06 -4.50
N MET A 183 -12.10 4.90 -3.99
CA MET A 183 -11.20 3.77 -3.73
C MET A 183 -10.55 3.27 -5.02
N ILE A 184 -11.25 3.32 -6.16
CA ILE A 184 -10.70 2.91 -7.44
C ILE A 184 -9.58 3.87 -7.87
N GLU A 185 -9.82 5.18 -7.82
CA GLU A 185 -8.77 6.15 -8.15
C GLU A 185 -7.60 6.07 -7.16
N LEU A 186 -7.90 5.84 -5.88
CA LEU A 186 -6.91 5.67 -4.81
C LEU A 186 -5.96 4.50 -5.10
N VAL A 187 -6.47 3.32 -5.44
CA VAL A 187 -5.63 2.15 -5.70
C VAL A 187 -4.80 2.31 -6.98
N VAL A 188 -5.37 2.91 -8.02
CA VAL A 188 -4.64 3.18 -9.27
C VAL A 188 -3.50 4.15 -9.00
N LEU A 189 -3.78 5.26 -8.30
CA LEU A 189 -2.78 6.27 -7.97
C LEU A 189 -1.66 5.73 -7.06
N LEU A 190 -1.99 4.87 -6.10
CA LEU A 190 -0.98 4.18 -5.30
C LEU A 190 -0.13 3.23 -6.13
N GLY A 191 -0.73 2.56 -7.11
CA GLY A 191 0.02 1.77 -8.08
C GLY A 191 1.00 2.62 -8.90
N GLU A 192 0.58 3.81 -9.34
CA GLU A 192 1.49 4.74 -10.02
C GLU A 192 2.62 5.24 -9.11
N PHE A 193 2.32 5.51 -7.84
CA PHE A 193 3.33 5.84 -6.83
C PHE A 193 4.36 4.73 -6.63
N TYR A 194 3.94 3.48 -6.69
CA TYR A 194 4.86 2.35 -6.68
C TYR A 194 5.75 2.33 -7.94
N ASN A 195 5.16 2.56 -9.12
CA ASN A 195 5.89 2.61 -10.39
C ASN A 195 6.98 3.70 -10.39
N VAL A 196 6.74 4.85 -9.74
CA VAL A 196 7.75 5.93 -9.60
C VAL A 196 8.66 5.78 -8.37
N GLY A 197 8.53 4.71 -7.58
CA GLY A 197 9.37 4.45 -6.41
C GLY A 197 9.04 5.28 -5.16
N LEU A 198 7.87 5.92 -5.11
CA LEU A 198 7.35 6.62 -3.93
C LEU A 198 6.81 5.66 -2.87
N VAL A 199 6.38 4.46 -3.27
CA VAL A 199 5.87 3.42 -2.37
C VAL A 199 6.75 2.17 -2.51
N ALA A 200 7.01 1.46 -1.42
CA ALA A 200 7.75 0.21 -1.47
C ALA A 200 6.83 -0.98 -1.78
N GLU A 201 7.43 -2.08 -2.19
CA GLU A 201 6.71 -3.28 -2.61
C GLU A 201 5.82 -3.85 -1.49
N ALA A 202 6.32 -3.81 -0.24
CA ALA A 202 5.62 -4.29 0.94
C ALA A 202 4.25 -3.61 1.15
N GLN A 203 4.13 -2.31 0.83
CA GLN A 203 2.83 -1.62 0.93
C GLN A 203 1.86 -2.10 -0.15
N ILE A 204 2.33 -2.32 -1.38
CA ILE A 204 1.48 -2.81 -2.48
C ILE A 204 1.01 -4.24 -2.22
N THR A 205 1.91 -5.14 -1.80
CA THR A 205 1.53 -6.52 -1.45
C THR A 205 0.56 -6.54 -0.27
N TRP A 206 0.72 -5.65 0.71
CA TRP A 206 -0.23 -5.49 1.81
C TRP A 206 -1.61 -5.03 1.30
N MET A 207 -1.69 -4.06 0.40
CA MET A 207 -2.97 -3.64 -0.18
C MET A 207 -3.65 -4.76 -0.98
N LEU A 208 -2.88 -5.49 -1.79
CA LEU A 208 -3.38 -6.64 -2.55
C LEU A 208 -3.93 -7.72 -1.62
N ASP A 209 -3.22 -8.01 -0.53
CA ASP A 209 -3.66 -8.95 0.51
C ASP A 209 -4.96 -8.49 1.17
N GLN A 210 -5.09 -7.20 1.53
CA GLN A 210 -6.31 -6.65 2.12
C GLN A 210 -7.51 -6.72 1.16
N LEU A 211 -7.32 -6.43 -0.13
CA LEU A 211 -8.37 -6.57 -1.13
C LEU A 211 -8.81 -8.03 -1.28
N CYS A 212 -7.86 -8.97 -1.35
CA CYS A 212 -8.17 -10.40 -1.42
C CYS A 212 -8.96 -10.88 -0.19
N ALA A 213 -8.50 -10.53 1.01
CA ALA A 213 -9.16 -10.90 2.26
C ALA A 213 -10.59 -10.33 2.33
N SER A 214 -10.77 -9.08 1.91
CA SER A 214 -12.08 -8.44 1.83
C SER A 214 -13.03 -9.13 0.86
N ILE A 215 -12.52 -9.52 -0.31
CA ILE A 215 -13.26 -10.29 -1.32
C ILE A 215 -13.71 -11.63 -0.70
N GLU A 216 -12.81 -12.37 -0.06
CA GLU A 216 -13.09 -13.64 0.65
C GLU A 216 -14.16 -13.53 1.75
N GLN A 217 -14.31 -12.35 2.35
CA GLN A 217 -15.37 -12.05 3.32
C GLN A 217 -16.72 -11.67 2.70
N GLY A 218 -16.81 -11.69 1.36
CA GLY A 218 -18.03 -11.44 0.61
C GLY A 218 -18.14 -10.03 0.02
N VAL A 219 -17.10 -9.18 0.13
CA VAL A 219 -17.09 -7.83 -0.45
C VAL A 219 -16.70 -7.89 -1.93
N ARG A 220 -17.62 -8.39 -2.75
CA ARG A 220 -17.42 -8.64 -4.20
C ARG A 220 -17.05 -7.40 -4.99
N ARG A 221 -17.46 -6.21 -4.51
CA ARG A 221 -17.15 -4.93 -5.15
C ARG A 221 -15.65 -4.62 -5.17
N ASN A 222 -14.85 -5.30 -4.35
CA ASN A 222 -13.40 -5.11 -4.29
C ASN A 222 -12.63 -5.86 -5.38
N VAL A 223 -13.30 -6.70 -6.16
CA VAL A 223 -12.69 -7.36 -7.33
C VAL A 223 -12.24 -6.34 -8.38
N GLU A 224 -13.01 -5.26 -8.60
CA GLU A 224 -12.63 -4.19 -9.55
C GLU A 224 -11.33 -3.46 -9.13
N PRO A 225 -11.25 -2.87 -7.92
CA PRO A 225 -10.03 -2.31 -7.38
C PRO A 225 -8.83 -3.26 -7.43
N LEU A 226 -9.03 -4.56 -7.11
CA LEU A 226 -7.97 -5.56 -7.18
C LEU A 226 -7.43 -5.72 -8.62
N CYS A 227 -8.34 -5.89 -9.58
CA CYS A 227 -7.98 -6.04 -10.99
C CYS A 227 -7.24 -4.79 -11.53
N ARG A 228 -7.73 -3.59 -11.18
CA ARG A 228 -7.08 -2.33 -11.61
C ARG A 228 -5.70 -2.16 -10.99
N LEU A 229 -5.56 -2.43 -9.69
CA LEU A 229 -4.27 -2.36 -9.02
C LEU A 229 -3.27 -3.33 -9.65
N LEU A 230 -3.67 -4.59 -9.86
CA LEU A 230 -2.85 -5.60 -10.53
C LEU A 230 -2.41 -5.16 -11.93
N ALA A 231 -3.29 -4.55 -12.72
CA ALA A 231 -2.94 -4.01 -14.03
C ALA A 231 -1.89 -2.89 -13.95
N THR A 232 -1.94 -2.04 -12.92
CA THR A 232 -0.99 -0.92 -12.74
C THR A 232 0.36 -1.38 -12.20
N VAL A 233 0.39 -2.26 -11.19
CA VAL A 233 1.65 -2.67 -10.51
C VAL A 233 2.28 -3.94 -11.09
N GLY A 234 1.50 -4.74 -11.80
CA GLY A 234 1.88 -6.03 -12.37
C GLY A 234 3.17 -6.00 -13.20
N PRO A 235 3.33 -5.07 -14.18
CA PRO A 235 4.53 -5.02 -15.01
C PRO A 235 5.82 -4.86 -14.19
N VAL A 236 5.78 -4.01 -13.16
CA VAL A 236 6.94 -3.72 -12.32
C VAL A 236 7.20 -4.86 -11.34
N LEU A 237 6.16 -5.45 -10.76
CA LEU A 237 6.28 -6.60 -9.85
C LEU A 237 6.83 -7.85 -10.55
N ASP A 238 6.26 -8.24 -11.70
CA ASP A 238 6.75 -9.38 -12.48
C ASP A 238 8.18 -9.12 -13.00
N GLY A 239 8.47 -7.89 -13.44
CA GLY A 239 9.80 -7.52 -13.94
C GLY A 239 10.89 -7.55 -12.87
N ARG A 240 10.60 -7.10 -11.64
CA ARG A 240 11.55 -7.20 -10.50
C ARG A 240 11.84 -8.64 -10.15
N ARG A 241 10.82 -9.49 -10.13
CA ARG A 241 10.98 -10.91 -9.82
C ARG A 241 11.76 -11.65 -10.90
N ARG A 242 11.53 -11.34 -12.18
CA ARG A 242 12.32 -11.89 -13.29
C ARG A 242 13.80 -11.55 -13.14
N ARG A 243 14.12 -10.27 -12.88
CA ARG A 243 15.50 -9.83 -12.63
C ARG A 243 16.12 -10.51 -11.40
N ALA A 244 15.36 -10.68 -10.32
CA ALA A 244 15.83 -11.38 -9.13
C ALA A 244 16.13 -12.87 -9.41
N ALA A 245 15.29 -13.54 -10.21
CA ALA A 245 15.52 -14.92 -10.64
C ALA A 245 16.73 -15.07 -11.56
N GLU A 246 16.97 -14.10 -12.45
CA GLU A 246 18.17 -14.05 -13.30
C GLU A 246 19.45 -13.87 -12.47
N HIS A 247 19.45 -13.01 -11.44
CA HIS A 247 20.61 -12.81 -10.56
C HIS A 247 20.93 -14.02 -9.67
N LEU A 248 19.92 -14.83 -9.32
CA LEU A 248 20.11 -16.09 -8.59
C LEU A 248 20.51 -17.26 -9.50
N GLY A 249 20.42 -17.09 -10.82
CA GLY A 249 20.83 -18.09 -11.82
C GLY A 249 22.20 -17.83 -12.44
N VAL A 250 22.94 -16.82 -11.96
CA VAL A 250 24.37 -16.65 -12.26
C VAL A 250 25.13 -17.30 -11.11
N ASP A 251 25.17 -18.63 -11.11
CA ASP A 251 26.29 -19.34 -10.49
C ASP A 251 27.51 -18.96 -11.34
N GLN A 252 28.37 -18.17 -10.73
CA GLN A 252 29.68 -17.84 -11.27
C GLN A 252 30.51 -19.12 -11.17
N ASP A 253 30.42 -19.97 -12.19
CA ASP A 253 31.42 -21.01 -12.46
C ASP A 253 32.71 -20.31 -12.91
N ASP A 254 33.34 -19.56 -12.01
CA ASP A 254 34.73 -19.12 -12.13
C ASP A 254 35.62 -20.27 -11.65
N ASP A 255 35.68 -21.34 -12.46
CA ASP A 255 36.82 -22.25 -12.46
C ASP A 255 37.99 -21.52 -13.17
N ASP A 256 38.64 -20.60 -12.46
CA ASP A 256 39.96 -20.08 -12.84
C ASP A 256 41.02 -21.12 -12.45
N ASP A 257 41.39 -21.97 -13.41
CA ASP A 257 42.69 -22.64 -13.46
C ASP A 257 43.79 -21.57 -13.58
N ASP A 258 44.39 -21.14 -12.45
CA ASP A 258 45.68 -20.43 -12.46
C ASP A 258 46.79 -21.34 -11.93
N ASP A 259 47.64 -21.75 -12.88
CA ASP A 259 48.84 -22.54 -12.70
C ASP A 259 49.84 -21.83 -11.79
N GLY A 260 50.41 -22.60 -10.86
CA GLY A 260 51.30 -22.09 -9.84
C GLY A 260 52.62 -21.50 -10.36
N VAL A 261 53.09 -20.47 -9.66
CA VAL A 261 54.52 -20.19 -9.52
C VAL A 261 54.82 -19.87 -8.06
N GLY A 262 55.56 -20.78 -7.42
CA GLY A 262 56.06 -20.60 -6.06
C GLY A 262 57.23 -19.61 -6.01
N VAL A 263 57.25 -18.81 -4.93
CA VAL A 263 58.45 -18.17 -4.40
C VAL A 263 58.42 -18.28 -2.87
N VAL A 264 59.58 -18.65 -2.33
CA VAL A 264 59.92 -19.04 -0.95
C VAL A 264 60.31 -17.88 -0.03
N ASP A 265 60.15 -18.12 1.28
CA ASP A 265 60.88 -17.60 2.47
C ASP A 265 60.73 -16.11 2.83
N ASP A 266 60.70 -15.66 4.10
CA ASP A 266 61.17 -16.25 5.37
C ASP A 266 60.61 -15.43 6.57
N GLY A 267 60.53 -16.04 7.76
CA GLY A 267 60.77 -15.31 9.03
C GLY A 267 59.63 -15.05 10.04
N ILE A 268 59.70 -15.82 11.13
CA ILE A 268 59.53 -15.42 12.57
C ILE A 268 58.15 -15.61 13.24
N ASN A 269 58.07 -16.76 13.92
CA ASN A 269 57.62 -17.06 15.30
C ASN A 269 56.93 -15.96 16.13
N ASP A 270 55.79 -16.28 16.75
CA ASP A 270 55.75 -16.50 18.20
C ASP A 270 54.41 -17.12 18.63
N GLY A 271 54.53 -18.11 19.52
CA GLY A 271 53.47 -19.04 19.89
C GLY A 271 52.40 -18.47 20.80
N ALA A 272 51.18 -18.97 20.60
CA ALA A 272 50.17 -19.09 21.62
C ALA A 272 49.34 -20.35 21.33
N THR A 273 49.71 -21.45 22.00
CA THR A 273 48.87 -22.63 22.21
C THR A 273 47.54 -22.22 22.83
N TRP A 274 46.39 -22.67 22.34
CA TRP A 274 45.24 -23.16 23.14
C TRP A 274 44.26 -23.92 22.20
N VAL A 275 44.33 -25.25 22.32
CA VAL A 275 43.26 -26.27 22.21
C VAL A 275 42.17 -26.19 21.14
N ASP A 276 42.03 -27.33 20.46
CA ASP A 276 40.85 -27.84 19.77
C ASP A 276 39.52 -27.38 20.38
N ASP A 277 38.70 -26.70 19.56
CA ASP A 277 37.25 -26.79 19.69
C ASP A 277 36.63 -26.83 18.29
N PHE A 278 36.57 -28.06 17.77
CA PHE A 278 35.79 -28.46 16.62
C PHE A 278 34.31 -28.21 16.93
N VAL A 279 33.83 -26.98 16.69
CA VAL A 279 32.40 -26.64 16.82
C VAL A 279 31.65 -27.31 15.66
N LEU A 280 31.24 -28.55 15.89
CA LEU A 280 30.14 -29.17 15.19
C LEU A 280 28.91 -28.28 15.39
N ALA A 281 28.58 -27.49 14.35
CA ALA A 281 27.31 -26.78 14.28
C ALA A 281 26.17 -27.77 14.56
N ARG A 282 25.45 -27.57 15.68
CA ARG A 282 24.38 -28.46 16.11
C ARG A 282 23.30 -28.52 15.02
N PRO A 283 22.77 -29.72 14.67
CA PRO A 283 21.74 -29.87 13.63
C PRO A 283 20.49 -28.98 13.81
N SER A 284 20.23 -28.51 15.04
CA SER A 284 19.12 -27.61 15.38
C SER A 284 19.32 -26.15 14.96
N GLU A 285 20.57 -25.69 14.78
CA GLU A 285 20.86 -24.31 14.38
C GLU A 285 20.77 -24.14 12.86
N LYS A 286 21.31 -25.08 12.08
CA LYS A 286 21.12 -25.13 10.61
C LYS A 286 19.63 -25.13 10.23
N LYS A 287 18.81 -25.91 10.93
CA LYS A 287 17.34 -25.92 10.72
C LYS A 287 16.67 -24.58 11.01
N LYS A 288 17.10 -23.85 12.04
CA LYS A 288 16.55 -22.51 12.37
C LYS A 288 16.99 -21.44 11.39
N THR A 289 18.20 -21.51 10.86
CA THR A 289 18.69 -20.58 9.83
C THR A 289 18.03 -20.86 8.49
N GLU A 290 17.90 -22.13 8.10
CA GLU A 290 17.18 -22.55 6.90
C GLU A 290 15.67 -22.28 6.99
N GLU A 291 15.02 -22.44 8.15
CA GLU A 291 13.61 -22.07 8.32
C GLU A 291 13.41 -20.56 8.25
N LYS A 292 14.33 -19.76 8.82
CA LYS A 292 14.30 -18.30 8.69
C LYS A 292 14.62 -17.83 7.27
N GLU A 293 15.49 -18.52 6.55
CA GLU A 293 15.79 -18.25 5.15
C GLU A 293 14.63 -18.67 4.26
N LYS A 294 14.02 -19.85 4.46
CA LYS A 294 12.80 -20.28 3.78
C LYS A 294 11.58 -19.43 4.12
N GLU A 295 11.50 -18.86 5.33
CA GLU A 295 10.46 -17.91 5.72
C GLU A 295 10.72 -16.53 5.11
N LYS A 296 11.98 -16.08 5.05
CA LYS A 296 12.38 -14.89 4.29
C LYS A 296 12.12 -15.07 2.79
N GLU A 297 12.44 -16.22 2.22
CA GLU A 297 12.24 -16.61 0.83
C GLU A 297 10.73 -16.69 0.53
N LYS A 298 9.92 -17.35 1.39
CA LYS A 298 8.45 -17.34 1.30
C LYS A 298 7.84 -15.94 1.45
N LYS A 299 8.38 -15.08 2.31
CA LYS A 299 7.98 -13.66 2.42
C LYS A 299 8.42 -12.83 1.22
N MET A 300 9.53 -13.21 0.56
CA MET A 300 10.06 -12.59 -0.65
C MET A 300 9.34 -13.08 -1.92
N THR A 301 8.52 -14.14 -1.83
CA THR A 301 7.88 -14.80 -2.97
C THR A 301 6.34 -14.71 -3.00
N LYS A 302 5.70 -13.70 -2.42
CA LYS A 302 4.33 -13.37 -2.84
C LYS A 302 4.38 -12.66 -4.20
N GLY A 303 4.67 -13.43 -5.23
CA GLY A 303 4.67 -12.94 -6.60
C GLY A 303 3.25 -12.67 -7.11
N VAL A 304 3.16 -11.97 -8.24
CA VAL A 304 1.88 -11.69 -8.91
C VAL A 304 1.09 -12.98 -9.21
N ASP A 305 1.78 -14.13 -9.30
CA ASP A 305 1.18 -15.47 -9.44
C ASP A 305 0.09 -15.76 -8.42
N GLU A 306 0.35 -15.55 -7.13
CA GLU A 306 -0.61 -15.88 -6.08
C GLU A 306 -1.90 -15.05 -6.25
N TYR A 307 -1.76 -13.78 -6.57
CA TYR A 307 -2.89 -12.88 -6.78
C TYR A 307 -3.67 -13.24 -8.05
N MET A 308 -2.97 -13.67 -9.10
CA MET A 308 -3.59 -14.13 -10.35
C MET A 308 -4.35 -15.45 -10.15
N ASP A 309 -3.80 -16.37 -9.35
CA ASP A 309 -4.48 -17.60 -8.98
C ASP A 309 -5.75 -17.34 -8.16
N LYS A 310 -5.69 -16.37 -7.23
CA LYS A 310 -6.87 -15.90 -6.48
C LYS A 310 -7.93 -15.31 -7.41
N VAL A 311 -7.55 -14.39 -8.29
CA VAL A 311 -8.44 -13.77 -9.27
C VAL A 311 -9.08 -14.81 -10.19
N ALA A 312 -8.30 -15.79 -10.67
CA ALA A 312 -8.80 -16.92 -11.46
C ALA A 312 -9.76 -17.81 -10.65
N SER A 313 -9.49 -18.01 -9.35
CA SER A 313 -10.39 -18.75 -8.46
C SER A 313 -11.74 -18.06 -8.28
N TYR A 314 -11.75 -16.72 -8.21
CA TYR A 314 -12.99 -15.95 -8.12
C TYR A 314 -13.83 -16.09 -9.38
N LEU A 315 -13.21 -16.14 -10.56
CA LEU A 315 -13.89 -16.41 -11.82
C LEU A 315 -14.49 -17.81 -11.86
N ARG A 316 -13.73 -18.85 -11.47
CA ARG A 316 -14.22 -20.25 -11.41
C ARG A 316 -15.41 -20.40 -10.48
N ARG A 317 -15.39 -19.67 -9.36
CA ARG A 317 -16.47 -19.61 -8.38
C ARG A 317 -17.56 -18.59 -8.73
N GLY A 318 -17.56 -18.05 -9.96
CA GLY A 318 -18.43 -16.95 -10.37
C GLY A 318 -19.93 -17.16 -10.12
N LYS A 319 -20.41 -18.41 -10.16
CA LYS A 319 -21.80 -18.76 -9.78
C LYS A 319 -22.08 -18.62 -8.28
N GLU A 320 -21.20 -19.13 -7.42
CA GLU A 320 -21.28 -18.93 -5.96
C GLU A 320 -21.17 -17.43 -5.59
N TRP A 321 -20.35 -16.71 -6.35
CA TRP A 321 -20.03 -15.31 -6.12
C TRP A 321 -20.91 -14.33 -6.87
N ASN A 322 -21.95 -14.80 -7.60
CA ASN A 322 -22.85 -14.00 -8.43
C ASN A 322 -22.17 -12.76 -9.06
N LEU A 323 -21.00 -12.97 -9.68
CA LEU A 323 -20.23 -11.89 -10.27
C LEU A 323 -20.92 -11.45 -11.55
N GLY A 324 -21.24 -10.16 -11.70
CA GLY A 324 -21.82 -9.64 -12.94
C GLY A 324 -20.86 -9.79 -14.12
N SER A 325 -21.38 -9.91 -15.35
CA SER A 325 -20.58 -10.17 -16.55
C SER A 325 -19.43 -9.17 -16.75
N ARG A 326 -19.66 -7.88 -16.43
CA ARG A 326 -18.61 -6.85 -16.45
C ARG A 326 -17.40 -7.21 -15.59
N ILE A 327 -17.63 -7.73 -14.39
CA ILE A 327 -16.54 -8.10 -13.46
C ILE A 327 -15.82 -9.35 -13.97
N GLN A 328 -16.57 -10.32 -14.52
CA GLN A 328 -16.00 -11.52 -15.12
C GLN A 328 -15.08 -11.18 -16.30
N PHE A 329 -15.53 -10.31 -17.22
CA PHE A 329 -14.70 -9.84 -18.34
C PHE A 329 -13.46 -9.10 -17.87
N MET A 330 -13.56 -8.24 -16.87
CA MET A 330 -12.41 -7.54 -16.31
C MET A 330 -11.37 -8.49 -15.69
N ILE A 331 -11.82 -9.56 -15.00
CA ILE A 331 -10.90 -10.61 -14.53
C ILE A 331 -10.18 -11.24 -15.73
N MET A 332 -10.92 -11.62 -16.77
CA MET A 332 -10.35 -12.21 -17.97
C MET A 332 -9.36 -11.26 -18.66
N ASP A 333 -9.69 -9.97 -18.74
CA ASP A 333 -8.83 -8.94 -19.35
C ASP A 333 -7.51 -8.79 -18.58
N VAL A 334 -7.54 -8.79 -17.24
CA VAL A 334 -6.31 -8.71 -16.44
C VAL A 334 -5.48 -9.98 -16.54
N MET A 335 -6.11 -11.15 -16.57
CA MET A 335 -5.42 -12.42 -16.81
C MET A 335 -4.77 -12.44 -18.20
N GLU A 336 -5.49 -12.00 -19.23
CA GLU A 336 -4.97 -11.89 -20.60
C GLU A 336 -3.86 -10.83 -20.71
N LEU A 337 -3.99 -9.71 -20.02
CA LEU A 337 -2.96 -8.68 -19.97
C LEU A 337 -1.65 -9.28 -19.45
N ARG A 338 -1.70 -10.10 -18.41
CA ARG A 338 -0.52 -10.79 -17.90
C ARG A 338 0.06 -11.79 -18.88
N THR A 339 -0.76 -12.62 -19.54
CA THR A 339 -0.26 -13.61 -20.52
C THR A 339 0.41 -12.93 -21.73
N ARG A 340 0.02 -11.70 -22.03
CA ARG A 340 0.63 -10.83 -23.05
C ARG A 340 1.82 -10.01 -22.52
N ASN A 341 2.45 -10.43 -21.42
CA ASN A 341 3.56 -9.68 -20.78
C ASN A 341 3.20 -8.21 -20.50
N TRP A 342 1.98 -7.97 -20.02
CA TRP A 342 1.46 -6.65 -19.66
C TRP A 342 1.34 -5.66 -20.82
N GLN A 343 1.19 -6.16 -22.05
CA GLN A 343 0.98 -5.32 -23.23
C GLN A 343 -0.50 -5.27 -23.61
N TRP A 344 -1.05 -4.05 -23.66
CA TRP A 344 -2.41 -3.80 -24.13
C TRP A 344 -2.57 -4.15 -25.62
N ARG A 345 -3.77 -4.60 -26.02
CA ARG A 345 -4.13 -4.73 -27.43
C ARG A 345 -3.92 -3.38 -28.11
N ARG A 346 -3.07 -3.32 -29.14
CA ARG A 346 -3.04 -2.15 -30.03
C ARG A 346 -4.41 -2.11 -30.72
N ALA A 347 -5.07 -0.95 -30.68
CA ALA A 347 -6.27 -0.73 -31.48
C ALA A 347 -5.86 -0.92 -32.96
N SER A 348 -6.46 -1.93 -33.59
CA SER A 348 -6.29 -2.25 -35.01
C SER A 348 -7.05 -1.28 -35.88
#